data_AF-A0A426QPP9-F1
#
_entry.id   AF-A0A426QPP9-F1
#
_cell.length_a   1.000
_cell.length_b   1.000
_cell.length_c   1.000
_cell.angle_alpha   90.00
_cell.angle_beta   90.00
_cell.angle_gamma   90.00
#
_symmetry.space_group_name_H-M   'P 1'
#
loop_
_entity.id
_entity.type
_entity.pdbx_description
1 polymer ?
#
loop_
_entity_poly.entity_id
_entity_poly.type
_entity_poly.pdbx_seq_one_letter_code
_entity_poly.pdbx_strand_id
1 'polypeptide(L)'
;MFAGHTSEGLPIWPVRVMVLGLLAVIAGYLGLWFAGRAEIRPTGLTTILMLLPAIVVLPGLWLGHYKTMIWAALVALFYLLISATDAWAVAADRGWHLLIAAASTLAFLAAWWHSIKRRRYLKARNTVARSRPEQTNFKSED
;
A
#
# COMPACT_ATOMS: atom_id res chain seq x y z
N MET A 1 -8.72 -16.96 15.16
CA MET A 1 -9.05 -15.55 15.46
C MET A 1 -7.76 -14.85 15.90
N PHE A 2 -6.91 -14.45 14.96
CA PHE A 2 -5.60 -13.87 15.27
C PHE A 2 -5.75 -12.38 15.49
N ALA A 3 -5.46 -11.92 16.72
CA ALA A 3 -5.40 -10.51 17.08
C ALA A 3 -4.34 -9.82 16.19
N GLY A 4 -4.81 -9.17 15.13
CA GLY A 4 -4.03 -8.76 13.97
C GLY A 4 -3.29 -7.45 14.20
N HIS A 5 -2.16 -7.52 14.89
CA HIS A 5 -1.21 -6.42 15.00
C HIS A 5 0.03 -6.70 14.14
N THR A 6 0.59 -5.66 13.53
CA THR A 6 1.88 -5.70 12.84
C THR A 6 3.02 -5.88 13.86
N SER A 7 4.24 -6.14 13.41
CA SER A 7 5.43 -6.22 14.27
C SER A 7 5.68 -4.97 15.13
N GLU A 8 5.06 -3.84 14.77
CA GLU A 8 5.10 -2.58 15.52
C GLU A 8 3.88 -2.37 16.46
N GLY A 9 2.98 -3.35 16.59
CA GLY A 9 1.77 -3.26 17.40
C GLY A 9 0.61 -2.49 16.75
N LEU A 10 0.75 -2.07 15.49
CA LEU A 10 -0.27 -1.33 14.73
C LEU A 10 -1.30 -2.29 14.10
N PRO A 11 -2.54 -1.86 13.83
CA PRO A 11 -3.55 -2.74 13.25
C PRO A 11 -3.13 -3.24 11.86
N ILE A 12 -3.31 -4.54 11.57
CA ILE A 12 -2.90 -5.18 10.30
C ILE A 12 -3.83 -4.90 9.12
N TRP A 13 -5.04 -4.39 9.38
CA TRP A 13 -6.05 -4.18 8.33
C TRP A 13 -5.59 -3.25 7.18
N PRO A 14 -4.81 -2.17 7.39
CA PRO A 14 -4.35 -1.32 6.29
C PRO A 14 -3.42 -2.07 5.34
N VAL A 15 -2.58 -2.96 5.88
CA VAL A 15 -1.70 -3.82 5.08
C VAL A 15 -2.55 -4.74 4.20
N ARG A 16 -3.62 -5.33 4.75
CA ARG A 16 -4.54 -6.18 3.98
C ARG A 16 -5.23 -5.41 2.86
N VAL A 17 -5.69 -4.18 3.13
CA VAL A 17 -6.30 -3.32 2.10
C VAL A 17 -5.31 -3.00 0.98
N MET A 18 -4.04 -2.73 1.33
CA MET A 18 -2.99 -2.51 0.33
C MET A 18 -2.70 -3.75 -0.51
N VAL A 19 -2.60 -4.94 0.11
CA VAL A 19 -2.44 -6.21 -0.63
C VAL A 19 -3.63 -6.43 -1.56
N LEU A 20 -4.86 -6.28 -1.07
CA LEU A 20 -6.07 -6.45 -1.88
C LEU A 20 -6.11 -5.46 -3.04
N GLY A 21 -5.72 -4.20 -2.81
CA GLY A 21 -5.62 -3.20 -3.86
C GLY A 21 -4.59 -3.56 -4.93
N LEU A 22 -3.39 -4.00 -4.55
CA LEU A 22 -2.37 -4.44 -5.50
C LEU A 22 -2.80 -5.71 -6.27
N LEU A 23 -3.46 -6.66 -5.60
CA LEU A 23 -4.04 -7.84 -6.27
C LEU A 23 -5.13 -7.45 -7.26
N ALA A 24 -5.98 -6.48 -6.92
CA ALA A 24 -6.99 -5.96 -7.83
C ALA A 24 -6.37 -5.25 -9.05
N VAL A 25 -5.25 -4.53 -8.86
CA VAL A 25 -4.47 -3.96 -9.97
C VAL A 25 -3.92 -5.07 -10.89
N ILE A 26 -3.31 -6.11 -10.31
CA ILE A 26 -2.82 -7.27 -11.07
C ILE A 26 -3.96 -7.92 -11.86
N ALA A 27 -5.10 -8.15 -11.21
CA ALA A 27 -6.29 -8.71 -11.85
C ALA A 27 -6.84 -7.80 -12.97
N GLY A 28 -6.80 -6.47 -12.80
CA GLY A 28 -7.19 -5.51 -13.82
C GLY A 28 -6.31 -5.58 -15.07
N TYR A 29 -4.99 -5.65 -14.90
CA TYR A 29 -4.05 -5.82 -16.03
C TYR A 29 -4.17 -7.20 -16.70
N LEU A 30 -4.44 -8.26 -15.94
CA LEU A 30 -4.76 -9.57 -16.51
C LEU A 30 -6.11 -9.54 -17.26
N GLY A 31 -7.10 -8.81 -16.74
CA GLY A 31 -8.39 -8.59 -17.42
C GLY A 31 -8.20 -7.89 -18.76
N LEU A 32 -7.38 -6.83 -18.80
CA LEU A 32 -6.96 -6.16 -20.04
C LEU A 32 -6.27 -7.13 -21.01
N TRP A 33 -5.41 -8.02 -20.50
CA TRP A 33 -4.71 -9.00 -21.32
C TRP A 33 -5.65 -10.00 -22.02
N PHE A 34 -6.61 -10.57 -21.28
CA PHE A 34 -7.51 -11.61 -21.81
C PHE A 34 -8.75 -11.04 -22.51
N ALA A 35 -9.31 -9.94 -21.99
CA ALA A 35 -10.61 -9.40 -22.39
C ALA A 35 -10.54 -7.98 -22.97
N GLY A 36 -9.36 -7.37 -23.06
CA GLY A 36 -9.17 -6.03 -23.63
C GLY A 36 -9.58 -5.97 -25.10
N ARG A 37 -10.32 -4.94 -25.47
CA ARG A 37 -10.89 -4.76 -26.81
C ARG A 37 -10.17 -3.71 -27.64
N ALA A 38 -9.17 -3.00 -27.10
CA ALA A 38 -8.38 -2.05 -27.88
C ALA A 38 -7.59 -2.74 -29.00
N GLU A 39 -7.55 -2.09 -30.17
CA GLU A 39 -6.77 -2.54 -31.33
C GLU A 39 -5.26 -2.49 -31.05
N ILE A 40 -4.82 -1.58 -30.19
CA ILE A 40 -3.45 -1.50 -29.67
C ILE A 40 -3.42 -2.21 -28.31
N ARG A 41 -3.36 -3.54 -28.33
CA ARG A 41 -3.18 -4.31 -27.10
C ARG A 41 -1.75 -4.11 -26.57
N PRO A 42 -1.56 -3.90 -25.25
CA PRO A 42 -0.22 -3.93 -24.66
C PRO A 42 0.43 -5.29 -24.95
N THR A 43 1.61 -5.27 -25.57
CA THR A 43 2.42 -6.46 -25.86
C THR A 43 2.77 -7.20 -24.57
N GLY A 44 3.01 -8.52 -24.62
CA GLY A 44 3.36 -9.33 -23.43
C GLY A 44 4.46 -8.74 -22.57
N LEU A 45 5.44 -8.13 -23.22
CA LEU A 45 6.53 -7.44 -22.56
C LEU A 45 6.06 -6.25 -21.71
N THR A 46 5.14 -5.42 -22.20
CA THR A 46 4.67 -4.22 -21.48
C THR A 46 3.77 -4.60 -20.31
N THR A 47 2.95 -5.63 -20.45
CA THR A 47 2.14 -6.16 -19.32
C THR A 47 3.02 -6.75 -18.23
N ILE A 48 4.06 -7.52 -18.59
CA ILE A 48 5.01 -8.07 -17.60
C ILE A 48 5.74 -6.94 -16.87
N LEU A 49 6.23 -5.94 -17.61
CA LEU A 49 6.88 -4.76 -17.01
C LEU A 49 5.94 -3.98 -16.10
N MET A 50 4.67 -3.87 -16.46
CA MET A 50 3.64 -3.24 -15.63
C MET A 50 3.34 -4.06 -14.38
N LEU A 51 3.39 -5.39 -14.39
CA LEU A 51 3.09 -6.23 -13.22
C LEU A 51 4.26 -6.35 -12.24
N LEU A 52 5.49 -6.22 -12.72
CA LEU A 52 6.72 -6.44 -11.94
C LEU A 52 6.79 -5.61 -10.64
N PRO A 53 6.48 -4.30 -10.63
CA PRO A 53 6.53 -3.49 -9.41
C PRO A 53 5.55 -3.97 -8.33
N ALA A 54 4.33 -4.38 -8.70
CA ALA A 54 3.37 -4.95 -7.76
C ALA A 54 3.91 -6.25 -7.15
N ILE A 55 4.40 -7.17 -7.98
CA ILE A 55 4.87 -8.50 -7.55
C ILE A 55 6.06 -8.37 -6.59
N VAL A 56 7.02 -7.48 -6.88
CA VAL A 56 8.22 -7.29 -6.05
C VAL A 56 7.86 -6.77 -4.65
N VAL A 57 6.82 -5.96 -4.54
CA VAL A 57 6.44 -5.33 -3.26
C VAL A 57 5.53 -6.21 -2.40
N LEU A 58 4.74 -7.11 -3.00
CA LEU A 58 3.82 -8.02 -2.30
C LEU A 58 4.45 -8.82 -1.14
N PRO A 59 5.56 -9.56 -1.31
CA PRO A 59 6.14 -10.36 -0.23
C PRO A 59 6.62 -9.47 0.93
N GLY A 60 7.19 -8.31 0.60
CA GLY A 60 7.61 -7.32 1.56
C GLY A 60 6.46 -6.75 2.38
N LEU A 61 5.27 -6.59 1.77
CA LEU A 61 4.06 -6.16 2.49
C LEU A 61 3.53 -7.24 3.42
N TRP A 62 3.61 -8.50 3.00
CA TRP A 62 3.15 -9.65 3.78
C TRP A 62 3.95 -9.80 5.09
N LEU A 63 5.24 -9.49 5.04
CA LEU A 63 6.14 -9.44 6.21
C LEU A 63 5.86 -8.23 7.14
N GLY A 64 4.98 -7.30 6.75
CA GLY A 64 4.59 -6.16 7.58
C GLY A 64 5.70 -5.11 7.78
N HIS A 65 6.74 -5.10 6.94
CA HIS A 65 7.83 -4.14 7.05
C HIS A 65 7.39 -2.71 6.67
N TYR A 66 7.79 -1.70 7.46
CA TYR A 66 7.41 -0.31 7.17
C TYR A 66 7.98 0.21 5.84
N LYS A 67 9.23 -0.14 5.51
CA LYS A 67 9.88 0.28 4.26
C LYS A 67 9.09 -0.19 3.03
N THR A 68 8.56 -1.42 3.06
CA THR A 68 7.82 -2.00 1.94
C THR A 68 6.43 -1.38 1.80
N MET A 69 5.83 -0.88 2.89
CA MET A 69 4.60 -0.07 2.81
C MET A 69 4.78 1.24 2.05
N ILE A 70 5.94 1.91 2.21
CA ILE A 70 6.26 3.12 1.43
C ILE A 70 6.38 2.76 -0.05
N TRP A 71 7.09 1.67 -0.37
CA TRP A 71 7.19 1.19 -1.74
C TRP A 71 5.84 0.85 -2.35
N ALA A 72 4.94 0.20 -1.61
CA ALA A 72 3.60 -0.09 -2.10
C ALA A 72 2.76 1.17 -2.32
N ALA A 73 2.92 2.20 -1.49
CA ALA A 73 2.26 3.47 -1.71
C ALA A 73 2.76 4.13 -3.01
N LEU A 74 4.08 4.11 -3.27
CA LEU A 74 4.67 4.62 -4.50
C LEU A 74 4.19 3.84 -5.74
N VAL A 75 4.15 2.51 -5.63
CA VAL A 75 3.64 1.63 -6.69
C VAL A 75 2.15 1.90 -6.95
N ALA A 76 1.34 2.08 -5.91
CA ALA A 76 -0.07 2.45 -6.06
C ALA A 76 -0.24 3.81 -6.74
N LEU A 77 0.57 4.82 -6.38
CA LEU A 77 0.58 6.11 -7.09
C LEU A 77 0.96 5.97 -8.56
N PHE A 78 1.97 5.17 -8.85
CA PHE A 78 2.41 4.91 -10.21
C PHE A 78 1.28 4.31 -11.06
N TYR A 79 0.60 3.28 -10.56
CA TYR A 79 -0.56 2.70 -11.26
C TYR A 79 -1.74 3.65 -11.35
N LEU A 80 -2.00 4.46 -10.32
CA LEU A 80 -3.04 5.48 -10.38
C LEU A 80 -2.77 6.48 -11.51
N LEU A 81 -1.52 6.94 -11.63
CA LEU A 81 -1.13 7.90 -12.66
C LEU A 81 -1.36 7.33 -14.06
N ILE A 82 -0.85 6.12 -14.33
CA ILE A 82 -0.95 5.45 -15.63
C ILE A 82 -2.40 5.13 -15.97
N SER A 83 -3.12 4.52 -15.03
CA SER A 83 -4.51 4.13 -15.27
C SER A 83 -5.43 5.33 -15.43
N ALA A 84 -5.17 6.45 -14.75
CA ALA A 84 -5.87 7.69 -14.98
C ALA A 84 -5.62 8.17 -16.41
N THR A 85 -4.37 8.26 -16.88
CA THR A 85 -4.08 8.70 -18.25
C THR A 85 -4.70 7.78 -19.30
N ASP A 86 -4.60 6.47 -19.10
CA ASP A 86 -5.12 5.49 -20.06
C ASP A 86 -6.66 5.46 -20.11
N ALA A 87 -7.33 5.67 -18.97
CA ALA A 87 -8.80 5.78 -18.93
C ALA A 87 -9.34 6.92 -19.81
N TRP A 88 -8.58 8.00 -19.94
CA TRP A 88 -8.93 9.12 -20.81
C TRP A 88 -8.48 8.90 -22.25
N ALA A 89 -7.36 8.20 -22.48
CA ALA A 89 -6.81 7.95 -23.80
C ALA A 89 -7.56 6.87 -24.61
N VAL A 90 -8.00 5.78 -23.97
CA VAL A 90 -8.58 4.62 -24.67
C VAL A 90 -10.00 4.34 -24.17
N ALA A 91 -11.00 4.68 -24.99
CA ALA A 91 -12.41 4.51 -24.63
C ALA A 91 -12.84 3.03 -24.52
N ALA A 92 -12.26 2.14 -25.33
CA ALA A 92 -12.63 0.73 -25.40
C ALA A 92 -12.36 -0.03 -24.09
N ASP A 93 -11.28 0.32 -23.37
CA ASP A 93 -10.84 -0.36 -22.16
C ASP A 93 -10.95 0.52 -20.89
N ARG A 94 -11.62 1.68 -21.01
CA ARG A 94 -11.78 2.66 -19.93
C ARG A 94 -12.28 2.04 -18.62
N GLY A 95 -13.21 1.08 -18.69
CA GLY A 95 -13.74 0.40 -17.50
C GLY A 95 -12.66 -0.32 -16.69
N TRP A 96 -11.72 -1.00 -17.36
CA TRP A 96 -10.61 -1.69 -16.69
C TRP A 96 -9.63 -0.70 -16.07
N HIS A 97 -9.29 0.37 -16.79
CA HIS A 97 -8.42 1.42 -16.27
C HIS A 97 -9.04 2.15 -15.06
N LEU A 98 -10.35 2.41 -15.07
CA LEU A 98 -11.05 2.98 -13.91
C LEU A 98 -11.03 2.04 -12.70
N LEU A 99 -11.16 0.73 -12.90
CA LEU A 99 -11.05 -0.26 -11.83
C LEU A 99 -9.64 -0.26 -11.22
N ILE A 100 -8.60 -0.23 -12.06
CA ILE A 100 -7.19 -0.13 -11.62
C ILE A 100 -6.96 1.18 -10.85
N ALA A 101 -7.51 2.29 -11.32
CA ALA A 101 -7.40 3.60 -10.66
C ALA A 101 -8.08 3.58 -9.28
N ALA A 102 -9.29 3.01 -9.19
CA ALA A 102 -10.02 2.89 -7.93
C ALA A 102 -9.26 2.00 -6.92
N ALA A 103 -8.76 0.84 -7.36
CA ALA A 103 -7.97 -0.06 -6.52
C ALA A 103 -6.67 0.59 -6.02
N SER A 104 -5.98 1.31 -6.91
CA SER A 104 -4.75 2.04 -6.59
C SER A 104 -4.99 3.17 -5.59
N THR A 105 -6.10 3.89 -5.75
CA THR A 105 -6.51 4.95 -4.81
C THR A 105 -6.77 4.39 -3.42
N LEU A 106 -7.50 3.28 -3.31
CA LEU A 106 -7.77 2.63 -2.03
C LEU A 106 -6.49 2.13 -1.35
N ALA A 107 -5.57 1.52 -2.12
CA ALA A 107 -4.28 1.07 -1.61
C ALA A 107 -3.45 2.25 -1.09
N PHE A 108 -3.41 3.36 -1.83
CA PHE A 108 -2.70 4.57 -1.41
C PHE A 108 -3.30 5.18 -0.15
N LEU A 109 -4.63 5.32 -0.07
CA LEU A 109 -5.31 5.85 1.12
C LEU A 109 -5.06 4.99 2.36
N ALA A 110 -5.03 3.66 2.21
CA ALA A 110 -4.70 2.75 3.30
C ALA A 110 -3.26 2.96 3.81
N ALA A 111 -2.30 3.12 2.89
CA ALA A 111 -0.91 3.42 3.23
C ALA A 111 -0.77 4.77 3.95
N TRP A 112 -1.45 5.79 3.43
CA TRP A 112 -1.45 7.14 3.99
C TRP A 112 -2.03 7.17 5.41
N TRP A 113 -3.17 6.51 5.61
CA TRP A 113 -3.80 6.37 6.91
C TRP A 113 -2.90 5.67 7.92
N HIS A 114 -2.24 4.59 7.51
CA HIS A 114 -1.28 3.88 8.36
C HIS A 114 -0.10 4.78 8.77
N SER A 115 0.44 5.56 7.83
CA SER A 115 1.51 6.53 8.10
C SER A 115 1.10 7.59 9.13
N ILE A 116 -0.12 8.13 9.03
CA ILE A 116 -0.67 9.07 10.03
C ILE A 116 -0.76 8.41 11.41
N LYS A 117 -1.36 7.22 11.50
CA LYS A 117 -1.50 6.51 12.79
C LYS A 117 -0.15 6.23 13.45
N ARG A 118 0.84 5.78 12.67
CA ARG A 118 2.20 5.54 13.16
C ARG A 118 2.86 6.82 13.69
N ARG A 119 2.76 7.93 12.97
CA ARG A 119 3.29 9.23 13.44
C ARG A 119 2.66 9.65 14.76
N ARG A 120 1.35 9.46 14.93
CA ARG A 120 0.64 9.74 16.18
C ARG A 120 1.11 8.83 17.32
N TYR A 121 1.28 7.53 17.06
CA TYR A 121 1.76 6.55 18.04
C TYR A 121 3.18 6.87 18.53
N LEU A 122 4.11 7.13 17.60
CA LEU A 122 5.49 7.50 17.95
C LEU A 122 5.56 8.81 18.74
N LYS A 123 4.75 9.82 18.37
CA LYS A 123 4.67 11.08 19.11
C LYS A 123 4.19 10.86 20.54
N ALA A 124 3.12 10.08 20.73
CA ALA A 124 2.60 9.75 22.06
C ALA A 124 3.63 9.00 22.91
N ARG A 125 4.32 8.01 22.34
CA ARG A 125 5.37 7.24 23.03
C ARG A 125 6.52 8.14 23.48
N ASN A 126 6.97 9.06 22.64
CA ASN A 126 8.05 9.99 22.98
C ASN A 126 7.62 11.01 24.06
N THR A 127 6.36 11.45 24.04
CA THR A 127 5.82 12.31 25.11
C THR A 127 5.82 11.59 26.46
N VAL A 128 5.36 10.33 26.52
CA VAL A 128 5.36 9.52 27.75
C VAL A 128 6.78 9.25 28.26
N ALA A 129 7.73 8.94 27.36
CA ALA A 129 9.12 8.74 27.73
C ALA A 129 9.76 10.02 28.31
N ARG A 130 9.41 11.19 27.77
CA ARG A 130 9.92 12.49 28.23
C ARG A 130 9.27 12.96 29.55
N SER A 131 8.03 12.57 29.83
CA SER A 131 7.34 12.88 31.09
C SER A 131 7.73 11.94 32.25
N ARG A 132 8.64 11.00 32.03
CA ARG A 132 9.16 10.07 33.06
C ARG A 132 10.64 10.34 33.36
N PRO A 133 11.05 11.55 33.79
CA PRO A 133 12.40 11.76 34.27
C PRO A 133 12.55 11.10 35.66
N GLU A 134 13.55 10.23 35.82
CA GLU A 134 14.16 9.78 37.07
C GLU A 134 13.31 9.81 38.36
N GLN A 135 12.43 8.82 38.57
CA GLN A 135 12.01 8.43 39.92
C GLN A 135 12.89 7.29 40.48
N THR A 136 14.10 7.13 39.97
CA THR A 136 15.01 6.01 40.31
C THR A 136 16.18 6.39 41.20
N ASN A 137 16.28 7.62 41.72
CA ASN A 137 17.42 8.02 42.56
C ASN A 137 17.06 8.70 43.89
N PHE A 138 15.95 8.29 44.51
CA PHE A 138 15.63 8.60 45.90
C PHE A 138 15.21 7.32 46.62
N LYS A 139 16.16 6.42 46.84
CA LYS A 139 16.09 5.52 47.99
C LYS A 139 17.29 5.84 48.86
N SER A 140 17.05 6.77 49.78
CA SER A 140 17.84 7.02 50.98
C SER A 140 18.09 5.68 51.68
N GLU A 141 19.34 5.26 51.70
CA GLU A 141 19.82 4.30 52.69
C GLU A 141 20.42 5.12 53.83
N ASP A 142 19.64 5.19 54.91
CA ASP A 142 20.06 5.53 56.27
C ASP A 142 20.90 4.40 56.87
#